data_AF-A0A6G3SBU1-F1
#
_entry.id   AF-A0A6G3SBU1-F1
#
_cell.length_a   1.000
_cell.length_b   1.000
_cell.length_c   1.000
_cell.angle_alpha   90.00
_cell.angle_beta   90.00
_cell.angle_gamma   90.00
#
_symmetry.space_group_name_H-M   'P 1'
#
loop_
_entity.id
_entity.type
_entity.pdbx_description
1 polymer ?
#
loop_
_entity_poly.entity_id
_entity_poly.type
_entity_poly.pdbx_seq_one_letter_code
_entity_poly.pdbx_strand_id
1 'polypeptide(L)'
;PGLTALRELLERAERAAAADEGQREVAAHTAFHEEVVALGGNPLLARTMEQLSGQLQLLFGMREEPAHMRAQHADMFRHIAGGDEESAAASALLHVRDSRAVALRSLFGDSDLYTETV
;
A
#
# COMPACT_ATOMS: atom_id res chain seq x y z
N PRO A 1 -10.91 -16.18 8.37
CA PRO A 1 -11.67 -14.90 8.31
C PRO A 1 -10.82 -13.80 7.66
N GLY A 2 -9.65 -13.47 8.21
CA GLY A 2 -8.84 -12.37 7.66
C GLY A 2 -8.25 -12.60 6.27
N LEU A 3 -7.86 -13.83 5.89
CA LEU A 3 -7.41 -14.11 4.51
C LEU A 3 -8.50 -13.88 3.45
N THR A 4 -9.77 -14.12 3.81
CA THR A 4 -10.90 -13.84 2.92
C THR A 4 -11.06 -12.32 2.75
N ALA A 5 -11.01 -11.57 3.85
CA ALA A 5 -11.08 -10.11 3.82
C ALA A 5 -9.95 -9.50 2.99
N LEU A 6 -8.69 -9.97 3.16
CA LEU A 6 -7.56 -9.52 2.34
C LEU A 6 -7.80 -9.73 0.84
N ARG A 7 -8.31 -10.91 0.45
CA ARG A 7 -8.63 -11.20 -0.95
C ARG A 7 -9.70 -10.26 -1.49
N GLU A 8 -10.79 -10.08 -0.75
CA GLU A 8 -11.90 -9.19 -1.15
C GLU A 8 -11.44 -7.74 -1.32
N LEU A 9 -10.50 -7.28 -0.49
CA LEU A 9 -9.91 -5.95 -0.57
C LEU A 9 -9.03 -5.79 -1.81
N LEU A 10 -8.22 -6.79 -2.18
CA LEU A 10 -7.45 -6.78 -3.43
C LEU A 10 -8.38 -6.74 -4.65
N GLU A 11 -9.40 -7.59 -4.69
CA GLU A 11 -10.37 -7.59 -5.80
C GLU A 11 -11.13 -6.25 -5.89
N ARG A 12 -11.41 -5.60 -4.74
CA ARG A 12 -12.02 -4.27 -4.72
C ARG A 12 -11.08 -3.22 -5.30
N ALA A 13 -9.80 -3.27 -4.96
CA ALA A 13 -8.80 -2.35 -5.50
C ALA A 13 -8.63 -2.54 -7.01
N GLU A 14 -8.56 -3.78 -7.49
CA GLU A 14 -8.50 -4.10 -8.92
C GLU A 14 -9.71 -3.56 -9.69
N ARG A 15 -10.92 -3.75 -9.15
CA ARG A 15 -12.15 -3.20 -9.74
C ARG A 15 -12.13 -1.68 -9.79
N ALA A 16 -11.65 -1.02 -8.73
CA ALA A 16 -11.55 0.43 -8.69
C ALA A 16 -10.52 0.96 -9.68
N ALA A 17 -9.36 0.31 -9.79
CA ALA A 17 -8.33 0.64 -10.77
C ALA A 17 -8.86 0.51 -12.21
N ALA A 18 -9.56 -0.58 -12.52
CA ALA A 18 -10.15 -0.80 -13.85
C ALA A 18 -11.24 0.21 -14.22
N ALA A 19 -11.86 0.84 -13.23
CA ALA A 19 -12.89 1.87 -13.41
C ALA A 19 -12.35 3.31 -13.33
N ASP A 20 -11.02 3.50 -13.23
CA ASP A 20 -10.37 4.81 -13.04
C ASP A 20 -10.82 5.53 -11.76
N GLU A 21 -11.06 4.75 -10.70
CA GLU A 21 -11.57 5.22 -9.41
C GLU A 21 -10.46 5.27 -8.36
N GLY A 22 -9.40 6.04 -8.62
CA GLY A 22 -8.17 6.04 -7.82
C GLY A 22 -8.37 6.24 -6.30
N GLN A 23 -9.32 7.08 -5.88
CA GLN A 23 -9.63 7.23 -4.44
C GLN A 23 -10.21 5.95 -3.81
N ARG A 24 -11.03 5.21 -4.56
CA ARG A 24 -11.60 3.93 -4.09
C ARG A 24 -10.55 2.82 -4.09
N GLU A 25 -9.61 2.86 -5.04
CA GLU A 25 -8.45 1.98 -5.05
C GLU A 25 -7.59 2.20 -3.81
N VAL A 26 -7.16 3.44 -3.56
CA VAL A 26 -6.35 3.80 -2.39
C VAL A 26 -7.04 3.40 -1.08
N ALA A 27 -8.35 3.66 -0.96
CA ALA A 27 -9.09 3.25 0.23
C ALA A 27 -9.10 1.72 0.43
N ALA A 28 -9.20 0.94 -0.65
CA ALA A 28 -9.15 -0.52 -0.58
C ALA A 28 -7.75 -1.03 -0.18
N HIS A 29 -6.67 -0.45 -0.71
CA HIS A 29 -5.31 -0.78 -0.31
C HIS A 29 -4.98 -0.34 1.13
N THR A 30 -5.46 0.82 1.59
CA THR A 30 -5.33 1.19 3.00
C THR A 30 -6.00 0.17 3.92
N ALA A 31 -7.23 -0.23 3.60
CA ALA A 31 -7.95 -1.26 4.36
C ALA A 31 -7.24 -2.62 4.30
N PHE A 32 -6.58 -2.96 3.18
CA PHE A 32 -5.74 -4.16 3.08
C PHE A 32 -4.59 -4.11 4.12
N HIS A 33 -3.90 -2.98 4.25
CA HIS A 33 -2.85 -2.82 5.26
C HIS A 33 -3.38 -2.92 6.70
N GLU A 34 -4.55 -2.36 6.99
CA GLU A 34 -5.21 -2.49 8.29
C GLU A 34 -5.50 -3.95 8.64
N GLU A 35 -6.00 -4.74 7.70
CA GLU A 35 -6.29 -6.16 7.90
C GLU A 35 -4.99 -7.00 8.04
N VAL A 36 -3.93 -6.68 7.29
CA VAL A 36 -2.61 -7.33 7.47
C VAL A 36 -2.09 -7.09 8.89
N VAL A 37 -2.20 -5.87 9.39
CA VAL A 37 -1.79 -5.52 10.76
C VAL A 37 -2.66 -6.22 11.80
N ALA A 38 -3.98 -6.28 11.57
CA ALA A 38 -4.90 -6.96 12.46
C ALA A 38 -4.60 -8.47 12.58
N LEU A 39 -4.27 -9.13 11.46
CA LEU A 39 -3.84 -10.53 11.42
C LEU A 39 -2.57 -10.79 12.24
N GLY A 40 -1.66 -9.81 12.31
CA GLY A 40 -0.43 -9.91 13.11
C GLY A 40 -0.67 -9.91 14.63
N GLY A 41 -1.90 -9.65 15.09
CA GLY A 41 -2.27 -9.77 16.51
C GLY A 41 -1.54 -8.81 17.45
N ASN A 42 -0.95 -7.73 16.93
CA ASN A 42 -0.21 -6.73 17.70
C ASN A 42 -1.07 -5.46 17.90
N PRO A 43 -1.64 -5.24 19.11
CA PRO A 43 -2.54 -4.12 19.36
C PRO A 43 -1.86 -2.74 19.25
N LEU A 44 -0.55 -2.66 19.49
CA LEU A 44 0.20 -1.43 19.31
C LEU A 44 0.28 -1.08 17.82
N LEU A 45 0.65 -2.05 16.99
CA LEU A 45 0.73 -1.87 15.54
C LEU A 45 -0.64 -1.51 14.95
N ALA A 46 -1.71 -2.16 15.40
CA ALA A 46 -3.08 -1.86 14.96
C ALA A 46 -3.49 -0.40 15.26
N ARG A 47 -3.23 0.08 16.48
CA ARG A 47 -3.50 1.48 16.84
C ARG A 47 -2.64 2.47 16.06
N THR A 48 -1.37 2.15 15.84
CA THR A 48 -0.50 2.99 15.01
C THR A 48 -1.01 3.05 13.58
N MET A 49 -1.45 1.93 13.00
CA MET A 49 -2.01 1.91 11.65
C MET A 49 -3.28 2.75 11.54
N GLU A 50 -4.22 2.59 12.48
CA GLU A 50 -5.47 3.37 12.53
C GLU A 50 -5.20 4.89 12.51
N GLN A 51 -4.18 5.35 13.24
CA GLN A 51 -3.80 6.77 13.25
C GLN A 51 -3.22 7.25 11.92
N LEU A 52 -2.53 6.36 11.19
CA LEU A 52 -1.88 6.68 9.91
C LEU A 52 -2.84 6.57 8.71
N SER A 53 -3.86 5.71 8.76
CA SER A 53 -4.71 5.37 7.62
C SER A 53 -5.29 6.59 6.90
N GLY A 54 -5.85 7.56 7.63
CA GLY A 54 -6.39 8.78 7.03
C GLY A 54 -5.32 9.63 6.34
N GLN A 55 -4.11 9.69 6.90
CA GLN A 55 -2.99 10.41 6.31
C GLN A 55 -2.48 9.73 5.04
N LEU A 56 -2.44 8.39 5.03
CA LEU A 56 -2.04 7.60 3.87
C LEU A 56 -3.06 7.76 2.73
N GLN A 57 -4.36 7.72 3.03
CA GLN A 57 -5.41 7.96 2.02
C GLN A 57 -5.30 9.36 1.40
N LEU A 58 -5.02 10.39 2.21
CA LEU A 58 -4.80 11.74 1.69
C LEU A 58 -3.54 11.81 0.83
N LEU A 59 -2.44 11.20 1.27
CA LEU A 59 -1.16 11.23 0.56
C LEU A 59 -1.22 10.51 -0.78
N PHE A 60 -1.83 9.31 -0.82
CA PHE A 60 -1.88 8.49 -2.02
C PHE A 60 -3.10 8.79 -2.89
N GLY A 61 -4.20 9.30 -2.33
CA GLY A 61 -5.42 9.62 -3.07
C GLY A 61 -5.29 10.81 -4.04
N MET A 62 -4.14 11.48 -4.09
CA MET A 62 -3.86 12.56 -5.04
C MET A 62 -3.44 12.08 -6.43
N ARG A 63 -3.06 10.80 -6.59
CA ARG A 63 -2.60 10.23 -7.86
C ARG A 63 -3.01 8.77 -7.98
N GLU A 64 -3.01 8.27 -9.21
CA GLU A 64 -3.14 6.84 -9.46
C GLU A 64 -1.93 6.09 -8.88
N GLU A 65 -2.19 4.93 -8.30
CA GLU A 65 -1.15 4.06 -7.77
C GLU A 65 -0.35 3.40 -8.92
N PRO A 66 0.99 3.42 -8.88
CA PRO A 66 1.79 2.76 -9.90
C PRO A 66 1.53 1.26 -9.99
N ALA A 67 1.53 0.72 -11.21
CA ALA A 67 1.24 -0.71 -11.45
C ALA A 67 2.15 -1.69 -10.66
N HIS A 68 3.41 -1.32 -10.39
CA HIS A 68 4.31 -2.16 -9.59
C HIS A 68 3.88 -2.26 -8.13
N MET A 69 3.24 -1.22 -7.57
CA MET A 69 2.73 -1.23 -6.20
C MET A 69 1.55 -2.19 -6.05
N ARG A 70 0.62 -2.16 -7.02
CA ARG A 70 -0.50 -3.12 -7.10
C ARG A 70 0.01 -4.56 -7.11
N ALA A 71 1.04 -4.83 -7.91
CA ALA A 71 1.66 -6.16 -7.98
C ALA A 71 2.27 -6.58 -6.62
N GLN A 72 2.86 -5.65 -5.88
CA GLN A 72 3.41 -5.94 -4.55
C GLN A 72 2.33 -6.31 -3.54
N HIS A 73 1.14 -5.70 -3.57
CA HIS A 73 0.03 -6.11 -2.70
C HIS A 73 -0.39 -7.56 -2.95
N ALA A 74 -0.46 -7.96 -4.23
CA ALA A 74 -0.75 -9.35 -4.61
C ALA A 74 0.34 -10.32 -4.14
N ASP A 75 1.61 -9.94 -4.25
CA ASP A 75 2.74 -10.74 -3.75
C ASP A 75 2.72 -10.89 -2.23
N MET A 76 2.48 -9.80 -1.49
CA MET A 76 2.31 -9.83 -0.04
C MET A 76 1.20 -10.81 0.36
N PHE A 77 0.02 -10.71 -0.28
CA PHE A 77 -1.09 -11.61 -0.01
C PHE A 77 -0.72 -13.07 -0.28
N ARG A 78 -0.02 -13.36 -1.39
CA ARG A 78 0.41 -14.71 -1.73
C ARG A 78 1.31 -15.31 -0.65
N HIS A 79 2.27 -14.55 -0.12
CA HIS A 79 3.15 -15.00 0.96
C HIS A 79 2.39 -15.21 2.27
N ILE A 80 1.52 -14.27 2.65
CA ILE A 80 0.67 -14.37 3.85
C ILE A 80 -0.26 -15.59 3.77
N ALA A 81 -0.95 -15.77 2.64
CA ALA A 81 -1.86 -16.90 2.44
C ALA A 81 -1.14 -18.25 2.36
N GLY A 82 0.13 -18.24 1.93
CA GLY A 82 1.00 -19.42 1.95
C GLY A 82 1.60 -19.74 3.32
N GLY A 83 1.44 -18.88 4.32
CA GLY A 83 2.09 -19.04 5.63
C GLY A 83 3.60 -18.83 5.60
N ASP A 84 4.13 -18.17 4.57
CA ASP A 84 5.55 -17.86 4.42
C ASP A 84 5.87 -16.53 5.09
N GLU A 85 6.10 -16.59 6.40
CA GLU A 85 6.29 -15.42 7.26
C GLU A 85 7.52 -14.57 6.85
N GLU A 86 8.62 -15.22 6.47
CA GLU A 86 9.87 -14.53 6.09
C GLU A 86 9.67 -13.74 4.80
N SER A 87 9.09 -14.35 3.77
CA SER A 87 8.82 -13.64 2.53
C SER A 87 7.69 -12.62 2.67
N ALA A 88 6.71 -12.85 3.55
CA ALA A 88 5.68 -11.87 3.86
C ALA A 88 6.30 -10.61 4.50
N ALA A 89 7.22 -10.79 5.45
CA ALA A 89 7.95 -9.68 6.07
C ALA A 89 8.85 -8.94 5.06
N ALA A 90 9.57 -9.68 4.22
CA ALA A 90 10.46 -9.11 3.21
C ALA A 90 9.68 -8.30 2.15
N SER A 91 8.57 -8.85 1.64
CA SER A 91 7.71 -8.17 0.66
C SER A 91 7.02 -6.93 1.25
N ALA A 92 6.54 -6.99 2.49
CA ALA A 92 5.97 -5.83 3.17
C ALA A 92 7.01 -4.69 3.34
N LEU A 93 8.24 -5.03 3.72
CA LEU A 93 9.31 -4.04 3.86
C LEU A 93 9.70 -3.41 2.52
N LEU A 94 9.79 -4.22 1.46
CA LEU A 94 10.04 -3.73 0.10
C LEU A 94 8.94 -2.75 -0.32
N HIS A 95 7.68 -3.13 -0.13
CA HIS A 95 6.53 -2.30 -0.48
C HIS A 95 6.54 -0.94 0.22
N VAL A 96 6.82 -0.90 1.52
CA VAL A 96 6.90 0.37 2.28
C VAL A 96 8.03 1.27 1.74
N ARG A 97 9.17 0.68 1.36
CA ARG A 97 10.30 1.44 0.79
C ARG A 97 9.95 2.05 -0.56
N ASP A 98 9.30 1.28 -1.42
CA ASP A 98 8.87 1.73 -2.74
C ASP A 98 7.74 2.77 -2.64
N SER A 99 6.77 2.52 -1.75
CA SER A 99 5.72 3.48 -1.40
C SER A 99 6.30 4.83 -0.96
N ARG A 100 7.31 4.82 -0.09
CA ARG A 100 8.02 6.05 0.32
C ARG A 100 8.66 6.74 -0.87
N ALA A 101 9.33 6.01 -1.75
CA ALA A 101 9.98 6.59 -2.93
C ALA A 101 8.96 7.21 -3.89
N VAL A 102 7.83 6.54 -4.12
CA VAL A 102 6.70 7.03 -4.92
C VAL A 102 6.10 8.30 -4.30
N ALA A 103 5.83 8.28 -3.00
CA ALA A 103 5.26 9.42 -2.29
C ALA A 103 6.18 10.66 -2.38
N LEU A 104 7.49 10.49 -2.16
CA LEU A 104 8.45 11.60 -2.24
C LEU A 104 8.52 12.19 -3.64
N ARG A 105 8.62 11.35 -4.68
CA ARG A 105 8.58 11.83 -6.08
C ARG A 105 7.26 12.53 -6.41
N SER A 106 6.14 12.01 -5.92
CA SER A 106 4.81 12.61 -6.14
C SER A 106 4.67 13.99 -5.51
N LEU A 107 5.17 14.15 -4.27
CA LEU A 107 5.06 15.39 -3.50
C LEU A 107 6.05 16.47 -3.92
N PHE A 108 7.29 16.08 -4.25
CA PHE A 108 8.40 17.02 -4.43
C PHE A 108 8.98 17.03 -5.85
N GLY A 109 8.51 16.14 -6.74
CA GLY A 109 9.10 15.94 -8.06
C GLY A 109 10.49 15.29 -7.99
N ASP A 110 11.09 15.07 -9.16
CA ASP A 110 12.52 14.77 -9.24
C ASP A 110 13.28 16.08 -9.04
N SER A 111 13.87 16.25 -7.86
CA SER A 111 14.63 17.45 -7.47
C SER A 111 15.99 17.56 -8.19
N ASP A 112 16.04 17.33 -9.50
CA ASP A 112 17.24 17.52 -10.34
C ASP A 112 17.14 18.78 -11.24
N LEU A 113 16.07 19.55 -11.17
CA LEU A 113 15.88 20.77 -11.98
C LEU A 113 16.58 22.04 -11.45
N TYR A 114 17.47 21.93 -10.46
CA TYR A 114 18.23 23.08 -9.91
C TYR A 114 19.74 22.85 -9.78
N THR A 115 20.32 21.92 -10.56
CA THR A 115 21.77 21.90 -10.74
C THR A 115 22.10 22.32 -12.17
N GLU A 116 22.73 23.50 -12.26
CA GLU A 116 23.43 24.04 -13.43
C GLU A 116 22.62 24.86 -14.44
N THR A 117 22.56 26.17 -14.19
CA THR A 117 22.85 27.15 -15.25
C THR A 117 23.96 28.05 -14.70
N VAL A 118 25.19 27.75 -15.14
CA VAL A 118 26.37 28.64 -15.04
C VAL A 118 26.15 29.85 -15.94
#